data_AF-A0A7L4ZHY6-F1
#
_entry.id   AF-A0A7L4ZHY6-F1
#
_cell.length_a   1.000
_cell.length_b   1.000
_cell.length_c   1.000
_cell.angle_alpha   90.00
_cell.angle_beta   90.00
_cell.angle_gamma   90.00
#
_symmetry.space_group_name_H-M   'P 1'
#
loop_
_entity.id
_entity.type
_entity.pdbx_description
1 polymer ?
#
loop_
_entity_poly.entity_id
_entity_poly.type
_entity_poly.pdbx_seq_one_letter_code
_entity_poly.pdbx_strand_id
1 'polypeptide(L)'
;MELPAKYLELKKEVETYYEEFQSDEKLKSKTDKYYKGIQILFSPLIIRPKIMFIGINPGAGFFNTNNRYLKRFSPLENSEYLKGEYRLAQQTRKLFEMAELTSDDLKKSVKSNCFFFATTNEKELHQFLSHLKPSKVYTKSEKWIDKLVKLIKPKIIICEGKSAFNQFVKNKDCEIKDKDNVLFTEWNSLKIIGYKRNFSNILGIKNVANKLKYYAE
;
A
#
# COMPACT_ATOMS: atom_id res chain seq x y z
N MET A 1 4.41 3.01 22.83
CA MET A 1 4.97 4.08 21.98
C MET A 1 3.81 4.96 21.57
N GLU A 2 3.86 6.25 21.86
CA GLU A 2 2.81 7.20 21.48
C GLU A 2 2.86 7.44 19.96
N LEU A 3 1.70 7.47 19.31
CA LEU A 3 1.63 7.72 17.87
C LEU A 3 1.82 9.22 17.61
N PRO A 4 2.57 9.62 16.58
CA PRO A 4 2.70 11.02 16.21
C PRO A 4 1.32 11.66 15.98
N ALA A 5 1.12 12.91 16.43
CA ALA A 5 -0.15 13.63 16.28
C ALA A 5 -0.69 13.64 14.83
N LYS A 6 0.21 13.78 13.85
CA LYS A 6 -0.14 13.71 12.41
C LYS A 6 -0.69 12.35 11.99
N TYR A 7 -0.24 11.25 12.60
CA TYR A 7 -0.83 9.93 12.36
C TYR A 7 -2.22 9.84 12.98
N LEU A 8 -2.40 10.38 14.19
CA LEU A 8 -3.70 10.41 14.86
C LEU A 8 -4.74 11.23 14.07
N GLU A 9 -4.33 12.35 13.47
CA GLU A 9 -5.16 13.15 12.56
C GLU A 9 -5.59 12.31 11.34
N LEU A 10 -4.63 11.70 10.64
CA LEU A 10 -4.91 10.83 9.49
C LEU A 10 -5.85 9.68 9.88
N LYS A 11 -5.56 9.01 11.00
CA LYS A 11 -6.38 7.93 11.55
C LYS A 11 -7.82 8.40 11.75
N LYS A 12 -8.01 9.55 12.39
CA LYS A 12 -9.34 10.12 12.64
C LYS A 12 -10.08 10.41 11.34
N GLU A 13 -9.41 10.99 10.33
CA GLU A 13 -10.04 11.24 9.03
C GLU A 13 -10.53 9.96 8.34
N VAL A 14 -9.72 8.91 8.38
CA VAL A 14 -10.07 7.60 7.80
C VAL A 14 -11.19 6.94 8.60
N GLU A 15 -11.15 7.02 9.93
CA GLU A 15 -12.20 6.52 10.85
C GLU A 15 -13.53 7.22 10.60
N THR A 16 -13.55 8.55 10.57
CA THR A 16 -14.76 9.33 10.29
C THR A 16 -15.34 8.98 8.93
N TYR A 17 -14.51 8.89 7.89
CA TYR A 17 -15.01 8.47 6.57
C TYR A 17 -15.55 7.05 6.56
N TYR A 18 -14.91 6.13 7.29
CA TYR A 18 -15.41 4.77 7.44
C TYR A 18 -16.77 4.75 8.14
N GLU A 19 -16.97 5.58 9.16
CA GLU A 19 -18.25 5.70 9.88
C GLU A 19 -19.35 6.32 9.00
N GLU A 20 -19.04 7.37 8.24
CA GLU A 20 -19.94 7.95 7.21
C GLU A 20 -20.39 6.88 6.20
N PHE A 21 -19.46 6.05 5.74
CA PHE A 21 -19.75 4.96 4.81
C PHE A 21 -20.63 3.87 5.44
N GLN A 22 -20.37 3.50 6.70
CA GLN A 22 -21.11 2.43 7.37
C GLN A 22 -22.53 2.84 7.80
N SER A 23 -22.78 4.13 8.01
CA SER A 23 -24.10 4.65 8.40
C SER A 23 -25.05 4.86 7.22
N ASP A 24 -24.57 4.87 5.98
CA ASP A 24 -25.40 4.92 4.78
C ASP A 24 -25.85 3.50 4.35
N GLU A 25 -27.05 3.10 4.76
CA GLU A 25 -27.63 1.78 4.45
C GLU A 25 -27.79 1.51 2.94
N LYS A 26 -28.10 2.54 2.15
CA LYS A 26 -28.27 2.42 0.70
C LYS A 26 -26.93 2.17 0.02
N LEU A 27 -25.88 2.80 0.52
CA LEU A 27 -24.52 2.58 0.02
C LEU A 27 -23.98 1.23 0.48
N LYS A 28 -24.20 0.87 1.76
CA LYS A 28 -23.78 -0.40 2.34
C LYS A 28 -24.37 -1.58 1.59
N SER A 29 -25.68 -1.58 1.34
CA SER A 29 -26.35 -2.66 0.57
C SER A 29 -25.76 -2.88 -0.83
N LYS A 30 -25.26 -1.82 -1.49
CA LYS A 30 -24.60 -1.92 -2.81
C LYS A 30 -23.15 -2.40 -2.74
N THR A 31 -22.49 -2.21 -1.60
CA THR A 31 -21.03 -2.35 -1.47
C THR A 31 -20.59 -3.54 -0.61
N ASP A 32 -21.47 -4.09 0.23
CA ASP A 32 -21.16 -5.13 1.23
C ASP A 32 -20.52 -6.38 0.59
N LYS A 33 -21.04 -6.80 -0.58
CA LYS A 33 -20.45 -7.92 -1.33
C LYS A 33 -18.97 -7.73 -1.71
N TYR A 34 -18.52 -6.49 -1.91
CA TYR A 34 -17.15 -6.19 -2.31
C TYR A 34 -16.25 -5.88 -1.11
N TYR A 35 -16.80 -5.25 -0.07
CA TYR A 35 -16.05 -4.85 1.12
C TYR A 35 -15.55 -6.07 1.89
N LYS A 36 -14.30 -6.04 2.37
CA LYS A 36 -13.68 -7.13 3.15
C LYS A 36 -12.91 -6.64 4.37
N GLY A 37 -12.94 -5.33 4.65
CA GLY A 37 -12.22 -4.72 5.77
C GLY A 37 -11.57 -3.38 5.42
N ILE A 38 -10.91 -2.79 6.40
CA ILE A 38 -10.15 -1.55 6.30
C ILE A 38 -8.87 -1.64 7.12
N GLN A 39 -7.74 -1.26 6.53
CA GLN A 39 -6.45 -1.21 7.21
C GLN A 39 -5.51 -0.15 6.62
N ILE A 40 -4.95 0.69 7.49
CA ILE A 40 -4.04 1.78 7.09
C ILE A 40 -2.61 1.27 6.90
N LEU A 41 -2.05 0.58 7.91
CA LEU A 41 -0.66 0.12 7.92
C LEU A 41 -0.53 -1.39 8.13
N PHE A 42 0.40 -2.01 7.42
CA PHE A 42 0.71 -3.44 7.44
C PHE A 42 2.09 -3.73 8.06
N SER A 43 2.55 -2.79 8.88
CA SER A 43 3.84 -2.76 9.55
C SER A 43 3.76 -1.79 10.73
N PRO A 44 4.83 -1.70 11.54
CA PRO A 44 5.02 -0.57 12.44
C PRO A 44 5.04 0.74 11.68
N LEU A 45 4.66 1.82 12.38
CA LEU A 45 4.91 3.17 11.93
C LEU A 45 6.36 3.52 12.27
N ILE A 46 7.18 3.69 11.25
CA ILE A 46 8.60 4.05 11.38
C ILE A 46 8.81 5.37 10.63
N ILE A 47 9.50 6.32 11.26
CA ILE A 47 9.82 7.61 10.65
C ILE A 47 11.20 7.53 9.99
N ARG A 48 11.31 8.12 8.79
CA ARG A 48 12.47 8.09 7.90
C ARG A 48 12.98 6.66 7.60
N PRO A 49 12.11 5.70 7.25
CA PRO A 49 12.58 4.37 6.87
C PRO A 49 13.33 4.45 5.53
N LYS A 50 14.24 3.50 5.30
CA LYS A 50 14.88 3.35 3.99
C LYS A 50 13.83 3.08 2.90
N ILE A 51 12.86 2.23 3.20
CA ILE A 51 11.87 1.71 2.23
C ILE A 51 10.46 1.85 2.78
N MET A 52 9.54 2.29 1.92
CA MET A 52 8.10 2.15 2.12
C MET A 52 7.46 1.40 0.95
N PHE A 53 6.66 0.39 1.25
CA PHE A 53 5.84 -0.32 0.27
C PHE A 53 4.46 0.32 0.13
N ILE A 54 3.97 0.41 -1.11
CA ILE A 54 2.62 0.87 -1.43
C ILE A 54 1.96 -0.13 -2.36
N GLY A 55 1.00 -0.89 -1.84
CA GLY A 55 0.12 -1.73 -2.64
C GLY A 55 -1.07 -0.94 -3.21
N ILE A 56 -1.91 -1.60 -4.01
CA ILE A 56 -3.13 -0.98 -4.55
C ILE A 56 -4.21 -0.90 -3.46
N ASN A 57 -4.55 -2.04 -2.86
CA ASN A 57 -5.47 -2.16 -1.73
C ASN A 57 -5.21 -3.47 -0.95
N PRO A 58 -5.68 -3.57 0.31
CA PRO A 58 -5.61 -4.82 1.06
C PRO A 58 -6.37 -5.96 0.39
N GLY A 59 -5.86 -7.19 0.54
CA GLY A 59 -6.57 -8.39 0.10
C GLY A 59 -7.58 -8.92 1.12
N ALA A 60 -8.48 -9.80 0.68
CA ALA A 60 -9.52 -10.42 1.50
C ALA A 60 -9.03 -11.55 2.43
N GLY A 61 -7.72 -11.79 2.57
CA GLY A 61 -7.19 -12.96 3.29
C GLY A 61 -7.74 -13.11 4.72
N PHE A 62 -7.79 -12.02 5.49
CA PHE A 62 -8.36 -12.07 6.85
C PHE A 62 -9.84 -12.44 6.86
N PHE A 63 -10.64 -11.86 5.95
CA PHE A 63 -12.06 -12.17 5.81
C PHE A 63 -12.26 -13.63 5.41
N ASN A 64 -11.52 -14.12 4.42
CA ASN A 64 -11.65 -15.51 3.95
C ASN A 64 -11.31 -16.53 5.05
N THR A 65 -10.35 -16.22 5.93
CA THR A 65 -9.95 -17.12 7.02
C THR A 65 -10.87 -17.02 8.25
N ASN A 66 -11.38 -15.83 8.57
CA ASN A 66 -12.07 -15.59 9.84
C ASN A 66 -13.58 -15.33 9.68
N ASN A 67 -14.08 -15.29 8.45
CA ASN A 67 -15.45 -14.91 8.08
C ASN A 67 -15.92 -13.60 8.75
N ARG A 68 -15.02 -12.61 8.88
CA ARG A 68 -15.32 -11.31 9.50
C ARG A 68 -14.49 -10.19 8.90
N TYR A 69 -15.04 -8.98 8.90
CA TYR A 69 -14.36 -7.78 8.41
C TYR A 69 -13.24 -7.34 9.35
N LEU A 70 -12.04 -7.10 8.81
CA LEU A 70 -10.96 -6.50 9.58
C LEU A 70 -11.17 -4.99 9.68
N LYS A 71 -11.19 -4.42 10.88
CA LYS A 71 -11.18 -2.97 11.12
C LYS A 71 -9.92 -2.61 11.91
N ARG A 72 -8.91 -2.06 11.24
CA ARG A 72 -7.62 -1.74 11.87
C ARG A 72 -7.04 -0.41 11.40
N PHE A 73 -7.14 0.61 12.25
CA PHE A 73 -6.52 1.92 11.96
C PHE A 73 -5.19 2.13 12.68
N SER A 74 -4.86 1.30 13.66
CA SER A 74 -3.55 1.30 14.31
C SER A 74 -2.52 0.51 13.49
N PRO A 75 -1.23 0.88 13.53
CA PRO A 75 -0.17 0.10 12.88
C PRO A 75 -0.05 -1.33 13.42
N LEU A 76 0.60 -2.22 12.66
CA LEU A 76 0.99 -3.52 13.18
C LEU A 76 2.24 -3.42 14.05
N GLU A 77 2.40 -4.33 15.00
CA GLU A 77 3.63 -4.45 15.77
C GLU A 77 4.80 -4.98 14.95
N ASN A 78 4.53 -5.73 13.89
CA ASN A 78 5.52 -6.32 13.00
C ASN A 78 5.08 -6.20 11.55
N SER A 79 6.04 -6.06 10.63
CA SER A 79 5.75 -6.10 9.19
C SER A 79 5.21 -7.47 8.79
N GLU A 80 4.12 -7.48 8.02
CA GLU A 80 3.52 -8.73 7.55
C GLU A 80 4.46 -9.56 6.67
N TYR A 81 5.48 -8.94 6.06
CA TYR A 81 6.46 -9.63 5.23
C TYR A 81 7.49 -10.44 5.99
N LEU A 82 7.59 -10.28 7.31
CA LEU A 82 8.50 -11.07 8.13
C LEU A 82 8.01 -12.50 8.34
N LYS A 83 6.70 -12.70 8.45
CA LYS A 83 6.08 -14.00 8.76
C LYS A 83 5.04 -14.46 7.74
N GLY A 84 4.73 -13.62 6.75
CA GLY A 84 3.76 -13.95 5.72
C GLY A 84 4.26 -15.08 4.83
N GLU A 85 3.46 -16.15 4.73
CA GLU A 85 3.72 -17.30 3.86
C GLU A 85 3.04 -17.16 2.48
N TYR A 86 2.29 -16.09 2.26
CA TYR A 86 1.72 -15.84 0.95
C TYR A 86 2.79 -15.46 -0.07
N ARG A 87 2.54 -15.81 -1.34
CA ARG A 87 3.52 -15.73 -2.42
C ARG A 87 4.21 -14.37 -2.57
N LEU A 88 3.47 -13.26 -2.42
CA LEU A 88 4.06 -11.92 -2.54
C LEU A 88 5.06 -11.64 -1.42
N ALA A 89 4.79 -12.07 -0.18
CA ALA A 89 5.75 -11.94 0.92
C ALA A 89 7.06 -12.69 0.64
N GLN A 90 6.96 -13.92 0.13
CA GLN A 90 8.12 -14.71 -0.30
C GLN A 90 8.91 -14.01 -1.42
N GLN A 91 8.21 -13.44 -2.41
CA GLN A 91 8.83 -12.71 -3.51
C GLN A 91 9.51 -11.41 -3.03
N THR A 92 8.92 -10.71 -2.06
CA THR A 92 9.52 -9.51 -1.45
C THR A 92 10.80 -9.86 -0.67
N ARG A 93 10.81 -10.96 0.10
CA ARG A 93 12.03 -11.42 0.77
C ARG A 93 13.14 -11.75 -0.23
N LYS A 94 12.80 -12.47 -1.31
CA LYS A 94 13.72 -12.76 -2.41
C LYS A 94 14.23 -11.50 -3.10
N LEU A 95 13.36 -10.50 -3.32
CA LEU A 95 13.75 -9.22 -3.91
C LEU A 95 14.81 -8.51 -3.04
N PHE A 96 14.64 -8.53 -1.72
CA PHE A 96 15.58 -7.90 -0.79
C PHE A 96 16.94 -8.61 -0.81
N GLU A 97 16.93 -9.95 -0.73
CA GLU A 97 18.15 -10.76 -0.85
C GLU A 97 18.92 -10.43 -2.14
N MET A 98 18.23 -10.40 -3.28
CA MET A 98 18.84 -10.09 -4.58
C MET A 98 19.32 -8.64 -4.71
N ALA A 99 18.78 -7.73 -3.91
CA ALA A 99 19.19 -6.33 -3.85
C ALA A 99 20.27 -6.08 -2.78
N GLU A 100 20.81 -7.15 -2.17
CA GLU A 100 21.78 -7.09 -1.06
C GLU A 100 21.26 -6.30 0.15
N LEU A 101 19.94 -6.35 0.36
CA LEU A 101 19.27 -5.81 1.54
C LEU A 101 19.01 -6.92 2.56
N THR A 102 19.09 -6.55 3.82
CA THR A 102 18.97 -7.48 4.94
C THR A 102 17.51 -7.69 5.36
N SER A 103 17.27 -8.74 6.16
CA SER A 103 15.98 -8.91 6.85
C SER A 103 15.68 -7.76 7.81
N ASP A 104 16.71 -7.08 8.34
CA ASP A 104 16.55 -5.89 9.17
C ASP A 104 16.07 -4.67 8.37
N ASP A 105 16.54 -4.50 7.12
CA ASP A 105 15.98 -3.49 6.20
C ASP A 105 14.49 -3.73 5.97
N LEU A 106 14.08 -5.00 5.81
CA LEU A 106 12.67 -5.37 5.64
C LEU A 106 11.88 -5.13 6.93
N LYS A 107 12.44 -5.46 8.09
CA LYS A 107 11.82 -5.19 9.41
C LYS A 107 11.59 -3.70 9.65
N LYS A 108 12.51 -2.86 9.18
CA LYS A 108 12.47 -1.39 9.29
C LYS A 108 11.68 -0.71 8.18
N SER A 109 11.12 -1.47 7.23
CA SER A 109 10.26 -0.94 6.18
C SER A 109 8.84 -0.63 6.69
N VAL A 110 8.16 0.29 6.01
CA VAL A 110 6.75 0.60 6.27
C VAL A 110 5.89 0.13 5.10
N LYS A 111 4.68 -0.40 5.34
CA LYS A 111 3.77 -0.80 4.26
C LYS A 111 2.37 -0.21 4.43
N SER A 112 1.85 0.34 3.34
CA SER A 112 0.47 0.79 3.19
C SER A 112 -0.07 0.49 1.79
N ASN A 113 -1.24 1.04 1.44
CA ASN A 113 -1.86 0.91 0.13
C ASN A 113 -2.42 2.25 -0.34
N CYS A 114 -2.60 2.43 -1.66
CA CYS A 114 -3.27 3.60 -2.21
C CYS A 114 -4.71 3.74 -1.70
N PHE A 115 -5.41 2.62 -1.53
CA PHE A 115 -6.75 2.55 -0.93
C PHE A 115 -6.70 1.67 0.32
N PHE A 116 -7.28 2.12 1.43
CA PHE A 116 -7.25 1.37 2.70
C PHE A 116 -8.33 0.29 2.81
N PHE A 117 -9.20 0.14 1.79
CA PHE A 117 -10.33 -0.78 1.80
C PHE A 117 -9.96 -2.14 1.19
N ALA A 118 -10.20 -3.21 1.94
CA ALA A 118 -9.95 -4.56 1.49
C ALA A 118 -11.04 -5.04 0.54
N THR A 119 -10.64 -5.71 -0.53
CA THR A 119 -11.52 -6.44 -1.47
C THR A 119 -10.86 -7.75 -1.87
N THR A 120 -11.58 -8.62 -2.59
CA THR A 120 -11.01 -9.91 -3.04
C THR A 120 -9.96 -9.74 -4.12
N ASN A 121 -10.13 -8.74 -4.98
CA ASN A 121 -9.27 -8.45 -6.11
C ASN A 121 -9.47 -7.00 -6.60
N GLU A 122 -8.66 -6.58 -7.56
CA GLU A 122 -8.69 -5.23 -8.11
C GLU A 122 -10.00 -4.93 -8.88
N LYS A 123 -10.61 -5.94 -9.54
CA LYS A 123 -11.90 -5.76 -10.23
C LYS A 123 -12.99 -5.36 -9.24
N GLU A 124 -13.08 -6.06 -8.11
CA GLU A 124 -14.01 -5.73 -7.03
C GLU A 124 -13.68 -4.39 -6.37
N LEU A 125 -12.39 -4.03 -6.26
CA LEU A 125 -12.00 -2.69 -5.81
C LEU A 125 -12.61 -1.61 -6.72
N HIS A 126 -12.46 -1.74 -8.03
CA HIS A 126 -13.03 -0.77 -8.97
C HIS A 126 -14.55 -0.68 -8.87
N GLN A 127 -15.24 -1.82 -8.71
CA GLN A 127 -16.69 -1.86 -8.47
C GLN A 127 -17.07 -1.17 -7.15
N PHE A 128 -16.38 -1.49 -6.06
CA PHE A 128 -16.57 -0.87 -4.75
C PHE A 128 -16.38 0.64 -4.81
N LEU A 129 -15.25 1.11 -5.35
CA LEU A 129 -14.93 2.53 -5.46
C LEU A 129 -15.88 3.28 -6.41
N SER A 130 -16.47 2.61 -7.41
CA SER A 130 -17.45 3.23 -8.30
C SER A 130 -18.71 3.71 -7.57
N HIS A 131 -19.16 2.94 -6.57
CA HIS A 131 -20.28 3.31 -5.70
C HIS A 131 -19.90 4.43 -4.71
N LEU A 132 -18.62 4.54 -4.37
CA LEU A 132 -18.06 5.57 -3.48
C LEU A 132 -17.57 6.83 -4.22
N LYS A 133 -17.81 6.96 -5.53
CA LYS A 133 -17.47 8.17 -6.27
C LYS A 133 -18.11 9.45 -5.69
N PRO A 134 -19.42 9.46 -5.32
CA PRO A 134 -20.07 10.66 -4.77
C PRO A 134 -19.41 11.18 -3.48
N SER A 135 -18.85 10.27 -2.66
CA SER A 135 -18.16 10.62 -1.41
C SER A 135 -16.68 11.01 -1.62
N LYS A 136 -16.25 11.17 -2.88
CA LYS A 136 -14.90 11.60 -3.30
C LYS A 136 -13.79 10.66 -2.81
N VAL A 137 -14.07 9.35 -2.75
CA VAL A 137 -13.13 8.34 -2.21
C VAL A 137 -11.74 8.41 -2.85
N TYR A 138 -11.65 8.66 -4.16
CA TYR A 138 -10.38 8.72 -4.89
C TYR A 138 -9.50 9.87 -4.38
N THR A 139 -10.06 11.07 -4.29
CA THR A 139 -9.35 12.25 -3.79
C THR A 139 -9.01 12.11 -2.30
N LYS A 140 -9.90 11.54 -1.49
CA LYS A 140 -9.62 11.27 -0.07
C LYS A 140 -8.46 10.28 0.08
N SER A 141 -8.48 9.17 -0.67
CA SER A 141 -7.44 8.13 -0.63
C SER A 141 -6.07 8.65 -1.06
N GLU A 142 -6.03 9.45 -2.13
CA GLU A 142 -4.81 10.13 -2.58
C GLU A 142 -4.23 11.06 -1.50
N LYS A 143 -5.08 11.91 -0.90
CA LYS A 143 -4.66 12.79 0.20
C LYS A 143 -4.13 12.00 1.39
N TRP A 144 -4.76 10.89 1.75
CA TRP A 144 -4.35 10.07 2.87
C TRP A 144 -2.98 9.43 2.66
N ILE A 145 -2.75 8.81 1.49
CA ILE A 145 -1.44 8.20 1.22
C ILE A 145 -0.35 9.27 1.12
N ASP A 146 -0.63 10.44 0.54
CA ASP A 146 0.34 11.55 0.49
C ASP A 146 0.63 12.12 1.89
N LYS A 147 -0.38 12.28 2.75
CA LYS A 147 -0.18 12.66 4.17
C LYS A 147 0.70 11.63 4.88
N LEU A 148 0.45 10.34 4.65
CA LEU A 148 1.21 9.25 5.24
C LEU A 148 2.67 9.25 4.77
N VAL A 149 2.92 9.44 3.47
CA VAL A 149 4.28 9.56 2.91
C VAL A 149 4.99 10.80 3.46
N LYS A 150 4.32 11.96 3.56
CA LYS A 150 4.89 13.19 4.14
C LYS A 150 5.24 13.05 5.62
N LEU A 151 4.45 12.27 6.36
CA LEU A 151 4.72 11.92 7.76
C LEU A 151 5.92 10.98 7.87
N ILE A 152 5.89 9.87 7.13
CA ILE A 152 6.88 8.80 7.20
C ILE A 152 8.23 9.25 6.64
N LYS A 153 8.25 10.06 5.58
CA LYS A 153 9.46 10.52 4.89
C LYS A 153 10.40 9.38 4.47
N PRO A 154 9.93 8.36 3.72
CA PRO A 154 10.79 7.27 3.28
C PRO A 154 11.87 7.77 2.31
N LYS A 155 13.00 7.05 2.19
CA LYS A 155 14.00 7.32 1.14
C LYS A 155 13.59 6.76 -0.22
N ILE A 156 12.97 5.58 -0.23
CA ILE A 156 12.54 4.86 -1.43
C ILE A 156 11.10 4.38 -1.24
N ILE A 157 10.26 4.52 -2.26
CA ILE A 157 8.96 3.87 -2.35
C ILE A 157 9.02 2.70 -3.33
N ILE A 158 8.47 1.56 -2.93
CA ILE A 158 8.26 0.39 -3.78
C ILE A 158 6.75 0.16 -3.95
N CYS A 159 6.24 0.41 -5.14
CA CYS A 159 4.85 0.17 -5.52
C CYS A 159 4.65 -1.29 -5.98
N GLU A 160 3.73 -2.00 -5.33
CA GLU A 160 3.60 -3.46 -5.43
C GLU A 160 2.73 -3.90 -6.62
N GLY A 161 3.13 -3.50 -7.82
CA GLY A 161 2.38 -3.70 -9.06
C GLY A 161 2.29 -2.42 -9.89
N LYS A 162 2.08 -2.58 -11.20
CA LYS A 162 1.88 -1.46 -12.12
C LYS A 162 0.67 -0.60 -11.74
N SER A 163 -0.44 -1.21 -11.30
CA SER A 163 -1.62 -0.48 -10.85
C SER A 163 -1.34 0.42 -9.64
N ALA A 164 -0.61 -0.09 -8.64
CA ALA A 164 -0.21 0.68 -7.47
C ALA A 164 0.73 1.83 -7.83
N PHE A 165 1.70 1.58 -8.73
CA PHE A 165 2.60 2.63 -9.22
C PHE A 165 1.82 3.74 -9.92
N ASN A 166 1.04 3.38 -10.94
CA ASN A 166 0.25 4.33 -11.72
C ASN A 166 -0.71 5.13 -10.84
N GLN A 167 -1.38 4.48 -9.89
CA GLN A 167 -2.29 5.16 -8.96
C GLN A 167 -1.55 6.12 -8.04
N PHE A 168 -0.38 5.74 -7.53
CA PHE A 168 0.39 6.59 -6.62
C PHE A 168 0.97 7.82 -7.32
N VAL A 169 1.43 7.70 -8.57
CA VAL A 169 2.07 8.78 -9.32
C VAL A 169 1.13 9.61 -10.19
N LYS A 170 -0.15 9.22 -10.31
CA LYS A 170 -1.11 9.78 -11.29
C LYS A 170 -1.13 11.31 -11.41
N ASN A 171 -1.05 12.03 -10.29
CA ASN A 171 -1.13 13.49 -10.24
C ASN A 171 0.18 14.13 -9.73
N LYS A 172 1.28 13.38 -9.79
CA LYS A 172 2.61 13.87 -9.39
C LYS A 172 3.34 14.32 -10.64
N ASP A 173 3.90 15.52 -10.59
CA ASP A 173 4.75 16.06 -11.66
C ASP A 173 6.08 15.32 -11.66
N CYS A 174 6.17 14.27 -12.49
CA CYS A 174 7.32 13.38 -12.57
C CYS A 174 7.35 12.63 -13.91
N GLU A 175 8.56 12.36 -14.42
CA GLU A 175 8.75 11.59 -15.65
C GLU A 175 8.81 10.09 -15.34
N ILE A 176 7.93 9.30 -15.94
CA ILE A 176 7.88 7.84 -15.73
C ILE A 176 8.73 7.12 -16.77
N LYS A 177 9.64 6.27 -16.29
CA LYS A 177 10.43 5.35 -17.11
C LYS A 177 9.90 3.92 -16.93
N ASP A 178 9.56 3.23 -18.02
CA ASP A 178 9.14 1.81 -18.03
C ASP A 178 10.16 1.01 -18.87
N LYS A 179 10.95 0.17 -18.21
CA LYS A 179 11.97 -0.65 -18.86
C LYS A 179 12.07 -2.01 -18.18
N ASP A 180 12.10 -3.08 -18.99
CA ASP A 180 12.33 -4.46 -18.55
C ASP A 180 11.44 -4.91 -17.37
N ASN A 181 10.15 -4.54 -17.41
CA ASN A 181 9.13 -4.79 -16.39
C ASN A 181 9.26 -3.98 -15.08
N VAL A 182 10.14 -2.99 -15.07
CA VAL A 182 10.34 -2.05 -13.96
C VAL A 182 9.85 -0.68 -14.37
N LEU A 183 8.98 -0.09 -13.54
CA LEU A 183 8.60 1.32 -13.65
C LEU A 183 9.41 2.09 -12.62
N PHE A 184 9.92 3.26 -12.96
CA PHE A 184 10.61 4.10 -11.98
C PHE A 184 10.52 5.57 -12.32
N THR A 185 10.54 6.38 -11.29
CA THR A 185 10.52 7.84 -11.38
C THR A 185 11.13 8.45 -10.13
N GLU A 186 11.33 9.77 -10.15
CA GLU A 186 11.70 10.56 -8.99
C GLU A 186 10.70 11.70 -8.83
N TRP A 187 10.23 11.91 -7.60
CA TRP A 187 9.29 12.99 -7.29
C TRP A 187 9.74 13.68 -6.00
N ASN A 188 10.11 14.96 -6.06
CA ASN A 188 10.64 15.70 -4.91
C ASN A 188 11.81 14.96 -4.21
N SER A 189 12.78 14.47 -4.99
CA SER A 189 13.91 13.65 -4.51
C SER A 189 13.53 12.29 -3.91
N LEU A 190 12.25 11.90 -3.97
CA LEU A 190 11.80 10.58 -3.58
C LEU A 190 11.96 9.62 -4.74
N LYS A 191 12.80 8.60 -4.55
CA LYS A 191 13.00 7.50 -5.50
C LYS A 191 11.79 6.56 -5.45
N ILE A 192 11.10 6.34 -6.58
CA ILE A 192 9.91 5.49 -6.65
C ILE A 192 10.16 4.36 -7.66
N ILE A 193 9.97 3.11 -7.23
CA ILE A 193 10.05 1.91 -8.07
C ILE A 193 8.67 1.26 -8.10
N GLY A 194 8.22 0.82 -9.26
CA GLY A 194 7.11 -0.10 -9.46
C GLY A 194 7.54 -1.28 -10.30
N TYR A 195 6.75 -2.34 -10.30
CA TYR A 195 7.04 -3.53 -11.10
C TYR A 195 5.77 -4.17 -11.64
N LYS A 196 5.88 -4.87 -12.78
CA LYS A 196 4.78 -5.70 -13.28
C LYS A 196 4.68 -7.00 -12.48
N ARG A 197 3.47 -7.52 -12.36
CA ARG A 197 3.17 -8.76 -11.62
C ARG A 197 2.39 -9.72 -12.50
N ASN A 198 2.65 -11.02 -12.32
CA ASN A 198 1.71 -12.07 -12.70
C ASN A 198 1.17 -12.68 -11.40
N PHE A 199 -0.07 -12.33 -11.05
CA PHE A 199 -0.64 -12.53 -9.72
C PHE A 199 0.29 -11.98 -8.61
N SER A 200 0.92 -12.85 -7.85
CA SER A 200 1.83 -12.51 -6.75
C SER A 200 3.31 -12.64 -7.13
N ASN A 201 3.63 -13.03 -8.36
CA ASN A 201 5.01 -13.12 -8.84
C ASN A 201 5.48 -11.78 -9.40
N ILE A 202 6.69 -11.37 -9.01
CA ILE A 202 7.33 -10.15 -9.53
C ILE A 202 7.97 -10.49 -10.88
N LEU A 203 7.48 -9.88 -11.95
CA LEU A 203 8.06 -10.07 -13.28
C LEU A 203 9.37 -9.29 -13.38
N GLY A 204 10.43 -9.95 -13.86
CA GLY A 204 11.75 -9.32 -13.97
C GLY A 204 12.36 -8.96 -12.61
N ILE A 205 12.15 -9.76 -11.55
CA ILE A 205 12.62 -9.50 -10.19
C ILE A 205 14.12 -9.12 -10.10
N LYS A 206 14.98 -9.67 -10.97
CA LYS A 206 16.40 -9.28 -11.09
C LYS A 206 16.56 -7.80 -11.44
N ASN A 207 15.77 -7.28 -12.37
CA ASN A 207 15.82 -5.88 -12.78
C ASN A 207 15.30 -4.96 -11.68
N VAL A 208 14.26 -5.38 -10.96
CA VAL A 208 13.74 -4.67 -9.79
C VAL A 208 14.80 -4.62 -8.69
N ALA A 209 15.48 -5.74 -8.43
CA ALA A 209 16.56 -5.85 -7.44
C ALA A 209 17.74 -4.93 -7.78
N ASN A 210 18.21 -4.95 -9.02
CA ASN A 210 19.30 -4.08 -9.49
C ASN A 210 18.94 -2.60 -9.32
N LYS A 211 17.70 -2.22 -9.67
CA LYS A 211 17.23 -0.84 -9.51
C LYS A 211 17.11 -0.44 -8.04
N LEU A 212 16.62 -1.34 -7.20
CA LEU A 212 16.53 -1.13 -5.76
C LEU A 212 17.91 -0.97 -5.12
N LYS A 213 18.88 -1.82 -5.48
CA LYS A 213 20.27 -1.72 -5.04
C LYS A 213 20.87 -0.35 -5.38
N TYR A 214 20.79 0.05 -6.66
CA TYR A 214 21.26 1.37 -7.12
C TYR A 214 20.61 2.55 -6.37
N TYR A 215 19.35 2.41 -5.97
CA TYR A 215 18.66 3.46 -5.21
C TYR A 215 18.98 3.44 -3.71
N ALA A 216 19.41 2.29 -3.20
CA ALA A 216 19.71 2.02 -1.80
C ALA A 216 21.16 2.37 -1.39
N GLU A 217 22.04 2.51 -2.38
CA GLU A 217 23.36 3.18 -2.30
C GLU A 217 23.18 4.70 -2.12
#